data_AF-F2UM78-F1
#
_entry.id   AF-F2UM78-F1
#
_cell.length_a   1.000
_cell.length_b   1.000
_cell.length_c   1.000
_cell.angle_alpha   90.00
_cell.angle_beta   90.00
_cell.angle_gamma   90.00
#
_symmetry.space_group_name_H-M   'P 1'
#
loop_
_entity.id
_entity.type
_entity.pdbx_description
1 polymer ?
#
loop_
_entity_poly.entity_id
_entity_poly.type
_entity_poly.pdbx_seq_one_letter_code
_entity_poly.pdbx_strand_id
1 'polypeptide(L)'
;MAEQLLHTANGRGDGGDGSDGVSGVAEMNKAIQAFVTEHNGTPSLLAAGVSEAQKTRLVQLLIDCASQHGYDITTTWSALRICSRDPQGMGPVLTQTGLQTLLSCVEEHHEAECLKVLINLAITSPGLLQPLVAHLKVLEVLERTAANVSAPSGSESAAAFAPLLMKAIFVLLASYPPLHHELMSLNRLQPFVDTVTTHTTTQPDFAAEALKVLFVVCSGWWKTAPLDPPLIATISAITASLAPWLWHAIRSSPLRAPLLRAALEFLVAVPPPCLPAVEDDDVDRGVDPISGRRATREPVQWSSEEEKERTAHELLSLIDRLNKLGVIRCNLPHPDDMPDAGGDDGDGDGDGEEGGLSSS
;
A
#
# COMPACT_ATOMS: atom_id res chain seq x y z
N MET A 1 -30.99 0.81 -9.14
CA MET A 1 -30.84 0.49 -7.70
C MET A 1 -30.55 1.68 -6.79
N ALA A 2 -29.70 2.65 -7.17
CA ALA A 2 -29.55 3.89 -6.38
C ALA A 2 -30.90 4.62 -6.14
N GLU A 3 -31.78 4.69 -7.15
CA GLU A 3 -33.13 5.22 -7.00
C GLU A 3 -34.01 4.37 -6.07
N GLN A 4 -33.80 3.05 -6.02
CA GLN A 4 -34.53 2.14 -5.14
C GLN A 4 -34.10 2.34 -3.68
N LEU A 5 -32.81 2.53 -3.41
CA LEU A 5 -32.30 2.95 -2.10
C LEU A 5 -32.91 4.28 -1.65
N LEU A 6 -32.92 5.28 -2.55
CA LEU A 6 -33.55 6.57 -2.27
C LEU A 6 -35.05 6.45 -2.04
N HIS A 7 -35.74 5.57 -2.78
CA HIS A 7 -37.17 5.29 -2.57
C HIS A 7 -37.44 4.62 -1.21
N THR A 8 -36.66 3.60 -0.83
CA THR A 8 -36.77 2.94 0.48
C THR A 8 -36.52 3.93 1.62
N ALA A 9 -35.59 4.87 1.46
CA ALA A 9 -35.33 5.92 2.43
C ALA A 9 -36.52 6.89 2.58
N ASN A 10 -37.16 7.27 1.48
CA ASN A 10 -38.28 8.21 1.50
C ASN A 10 -39.56 7.59 2.05
N GLY A 11 -39.75 6.27 1.92
CA GLY A 11 -40.91 5.55 2.47
C GLY A 11 -40.97 5.55 4.01
N ARG A 12 -39.88 5.90 4.70
CA ARG A 12 -39.81 6.00 6.17
C ARG A 12 -40.35 7.32 6.74
N GLY A 13 -40.54 8.35 5.91
CA GLY A 13 -40.93 9.69 6.39
C GLY A 13 -42.40 9.84 6.80
N ASP A 14 -43.27 8.89 6.44
CA ASP A 14 -44.73 9.10 6.47
C ASP A 14 -45.51 8.12 7.39
N GLY A 15 -44.83 7.20 8.07
CA GLY A 15 -45.45 6.16 8.90
C GLY A 15 -45.23 6.38 10.40
N GLY A 16 -46.11 7.13 11.05
CA GLY A 16 -46.12 7.29 12.50
C GLY A 16 -46.81 6.13 13.21
N ASP A 17 -46.08 5.05 13.50
CA ASP A 17 -46.42 4.17 14.63
C ASP A 17 -45.19 3.42 15.15
N GLY A 18 -45.02 3.40 16.48
CA GLY A 18 -43.75 3.11 17.17
C GLY A 18 -43.22 1.68 17.10
N SER A 19 -43.86 0.78 16.34
CA SER A 19 -43.42 -0.62 16.14
C SER A 19 -42.69 -0.88 14.81
N ASP A 20 -42.73 0.05 13.86
CA ASP A 20 -42.21 -0.15 12.49
C ASP A 20 -40.71 0.17 12.33
N GLY A 21 -40.07 0.72 13.36
CA GLY A 21 -38.67 1.14 13.31
C GLY A 21 -37.68 0.00 13.01
N VAL A 22 -37.93 -1.19 13.56
CA VAL A 22 -37.07 -2.38 13.38
C VAL A 22 -37.21 -2.97 11.97
N SER A 23 -38.42 -2.97 11.41
CA SER A 23 -38.67 -3.44 10.04
C SER A 23 -37.94 -2.58 9.01
N GLY A 24 -37.99 -1.25 9.19
CA GLY A 24 -37.34 -0.31 8.28
C GLY A 24 -35.80 -0.39 8.28
N VAL A 25 -35.17 -0.70 9.43
CA VAL A 25 -33.69 -0.85 9.48
C VAL A 25 -33.26 -2.10 8.70
N ALA A 26 -33.98 -3.22 8.88
CA ALA A 26 -33.68 -4.46 8.19
C ALA A 26 -33.88 -4.33 6.68
N GLU A 27 -34.94 -3.67 6.23
CA GLU A 27 -35.18 -3.38 4.81
C GLU A 27 -34.10 -2.48 4.21
N MET A 28 -33.67 -1.45 4.94
CA MET A 28 -32.59 -0.58 4.50
C MET A 28 -31.26 -1.35 4.40
N ASN A 29 -30.87 -2.12 5.42
CA ASN A 29 -29.67 -2.95 5.37
C ASN A 29 -29.70 -3.92 4.17
N LYS A 30 -30.87 -4.53 3.89
CA LYS A 30 -31.05 -5.39 2.71
C LYS A 30 -30.87 -4.61 1.39
N ALA A 31 -31.39 -3.39 1.30
CA ALA A 31 -31.23 -2.54 0.12
C ALA A 31 -29.76 -2.12 -0.08
N ILE A 32 -29.06 -1.74 0.99
CA ILE A 32 -27.63 -1.39 0.95
C ILE A 32 -26.81 -2.62 0.53
N GLN A 33 -27.08 -3.79 1.12
CA GLN A 33 -26.39 -5.03 0.75
C GLN A 33 -26.58 -5.38 -0.73
N ALA A 34 -27.80 -5.20 -1.25
CA ALA A 34 -28.10 -5.47 -2.65
C ALA A 34 -27.33 -4.51 -3.57
N PHE A 35 -27.24 -3.23 -3.21
CA PHE A 35 -26.42 -2.23 -3.90
C PHE A 35 -24.93 -2.58 -3.88
N VAL A 36 -24.38 -2.96 -2.72
CA VAL A 36 -22.97 -3.39 -2.61
C VAL A 36 -22.71 -4.59 -3.50
N THR A 37 -23.57 -5.60 -3.45
CA THR A 37 -23.44 -6.83 -4.26
C THR A 37 -23.40 -6.53 -5.76
N GLU A 38 -24.23 -5.60 -6.24
CA GLU A 38 -24.29 -5.22 -7.66
C GLU A 38 -23.06 -4.41 -8.11
N HIS A 39 -22.57 -3.49 -7.27
CA HIS A 39 -21.59 -2.48 -7.68
C HIS A 39 -20.17 -2.68 -7.12
N ASN A 40 -19.92 -3.68 -6.28
CA ASN A 40 -18.60 -3.86 -5.65
C ASN A 40 -17.46 -3.94 -6.68
N GLY A 41 -17.70 -4.58 -7.83
CA GLY A 41 -16.73 -4.73 -8.92
C GLY A 41 -16.72 -3.60 -9.96
N THR A 42 -17.60 -2.60 -9.88
CA THR A 42 -17.72 -1.59 -10.93
C THR A 42 -16.75 -0.42 -10.72
N PRO A 43 -15.91 -0.05 -11.71
CA PRO A 43 -14.88 0.97 -11.54
C PRO A 43 -15.45 2.39 -11.38
N SER A 44 -16.64 2.66 -11.92
CA SER A 44 -17.37 3.91 -11.74
C SER A 44 -18.74 3.63 -11.14
N LEU A 45 -19.18 4.49 -10.23
CA LEU A 45 -20.54 4.43 -9.73
C LEU A 45 -21.48 5.08 -10.74
N LEU A 46 -22.59 4.39 -11.00
CA LEU A 46 -23.79 4.89 -11.67
C LEU A 46 -23.65 4.98 -13.20
N ALA A 47 -24.52 4.21 -13.87
CA ALA A 47 -24.75 4.31 -15.30
C ALA A 47 -24.96 5.78 -15.72
N ALA A 48 -24.63 6.10 -16.97
CA ALA A 48 -24.97 7.38 -17.58
C ALA A 48 -26.45 7.71 -17.30
N GLY A 49 -26.73 8.71 -16.46
CA GLY A 49 -28.11 9.12 -16.15
C GLY A 49 -28.39 9.54 -14.70
N VAL A 50 -27.54 9.23 -13.72
CA VAL A 50 -27.78 9.66 -12.33
C VAL A 50 -27.21 11.05 -12.08
N SER A 51 -28.07 11.97 -11.64
CA SER A 51 -27.69 13.37 -11.37
C SER A 51 -26.81 13.52 -10.13
N GLU A 52 -25.97 14.56 -10.09
CA GLU A 52 -25.13 14.89 -8.93
C GLU A 52 -25.95 15.09 -7.63
N ALA A 53 -27.15 15.66 -7.73
CA ALA A 53 -28.05 15.82 -6.60
C ALA A 53 -28.50 14.48 -6.00
N GLN A 54 -28.78 13.48 -6.85
CA GLN A 54 -29.12 12.13 -6.40
C GLN A 54 -27.92 11.44 -5.75
N LYS A 55 -26.71 11.61 -6.31
CA LYS A 55 -25.46 11.12 -5.72
C LYS A 55 -25.23 11.69 -4.33
N THR A 56 -25.33 13.01 -4.22
CA THR A 56 -25.18 13.75 -2.95
C THR A 56 -26.17 13.26 -1.90
N ARG A 57 -27.44 13.09 -2.28
CA ARG A 57 -28.49 12.61 -1.36
C ARG A 57 -28.24 11.17 -0.91
N LEU A 58 -27.77 10.31 -1.81
CA LEU A 58 -27.42 8.92 -1.47
C LEU A 58 -26.25 8.89 -0.48
N VAL A 59 -25.20 9.67 -0.72
CA VAL A 59 -24.04 9.74 0.17
C VAL A 59 -24.45 10.26 1.56
N GLN A 60 -25.25 11.32 1.63
CA GLN A 60 -25.77 11.83 2.90
C GLN A 60 -26.55 10.74 3.67
N LEU A 61 -27.47 10.04 2.99
CA LEU A 61 -28.23 8.95 3.60
C LEU A 61 -27.32 7.87 4.19
N LEU A 62 -26.26 7.49 3.47
CA LEU A 62 -25.34 6.46 3.96
C LEU A 62 -24.51 6.93 5.16
N ILE A 63 -24.13 8.22 5.22
CA ILE A 63 -23.47 8.79 6.41
C ILE A 63 -24.43 8.78 7.60
N ASP A 64 -25.70 9.14 7.39
CA ASP A 64 -26.72 9.13 8.43
C ASP A 64 -26.95 7.71 8.95
N CYS A 65 -27.00 6.72 8.06
CA CYS A 65 -27.06 5.30 8.43
C CYS A 65 -25.82 4.86 9.22
N ALA A 66 -24.62 5.22 8.77
CA ALA A 66 -23.36 4.87 9.44
C ALA A 66 -23.25 5.47 10.85
N SER A 67 -23.91 6.61 11.08
CA SER A 67 -23.92 7.31 12.37
C SER A 67 -25.01 6.80 13.34
N GLN A 68 -25.90 5.92 12.89
CA GLN A 68 -27.05 5.43 13.66
C GLN A 68 -26.85 3.99 14.13
N HIS A 69 -27.33 3.67 15.33
CA HIS A 69 -27.33 2.29 15.82
C HIS A 69 -28.32 1.41 15.04
N GLY A 70 -27.91 0.18 14.74
CA GLY A 70 -28.74 -0.86 14.12
C GLY A 70 -28.49 -1.09 12.64
N TYR A 71 -27.80 -0.19 11.94
CA TYR A 71 -27.33 -0.45 10.59
C TYR A 71 -26.06 -1.29 10.60
N ASP A 72 -25.89 -2.09 9.56
CA ASP A 72 -24.64 -2.80 9.35
C ASP A 72 -23.58 -1.81 8.88
N ILE A 73 -22.65 -1.49 9.78
CA ILE A 73 -21.60 -0.48 9.57
C ILE A 73 -20.69 -0.86 8.40
N THR A 74 -20.25 -2.13 8.33
CA THR A 74 -19.34 -2.62 7.29
C THR A 74 -20.01 -2.54 5.92
N THR A 75 -21.27 -2.96 5.83
CA THR A 75 -22.05 -2.90 4.57
C THR A 75 -22.35 -1.46 4.16
N THR A 76 -22.62 -0.57 5.11
CA THR A 76 -22.85 0.86 4.85
C THR A 76 -21.58 1.55 4.33
N TRP A 77 -20.43 1.30 4.97
CA TRP A 77 -19.15 1.84 4.50
C TRP A 77 -18.69 1.21 3.19
N SER A 78 -19.02 -0.06 2.94
CA SER A 78 -18.83 -0.67 1.62
C SER A 78 -19.57 0.11 0.55
N ALA A 79 -20.83 0.50 0.79
CA ALA A 79 -21.59 1.31 -0.16
C ALA A 79 -20.98 2.71 -0.35
N LEU A 80 -20.57 3.38 0.74
CA LEU A 80 -19.86 4.67 0.67
C LEU A 80 -18.54 4.57 -0.09
N ARG A 81 -17.77 3.49 0.08
CA ARG A 81 -16.53 3.26 -0.68
C ARG A 81 -16.84 3.17 -2.16
N ILE A 82 -17.87 2.43 -2.55
CA ILE A 82 -18.25 2.34 -3.97
C ILE A 82 -18.64 3.75 -4.47
N CYS A 83 -19.41 4.53 -3.70
CA CYS A 83 -19.75 5.92 -4.06
C CYS A 83 -18.51 6.80 -4.23
N SER A 84 -17.53 6.69 -3.34
CA SER A 84 -16.30 7.50 -3.33
C SER A 84 -15.38 7.31 -4.53
N ARG A 85 -15.63 6.29 -5.38
CA ARG A 85 -14.93 6.13 -6.67
C ARG A 85 -15.27 7.26 -7.65
N ASP A 86 -16.43 7.89 -7.47
CA ASP A 86 -16.83 9.08 -8.20
C ASP A 86 -16.79 10.30 -7.25
N PRO A 87 -15.95 11.31 -7.49
CA PRO A 87 -15.90 12.49 -6.64
C PRO A 87 -17.21 13.29 -6.63
N GLN A 88 -18.05 13.15 -7.67
CA GLN A 88 -19.31 13.90 -7.75
C GLN A 88 -20.30 13.44 -6.68
N GLY A 89 -20.73 14.38 -5.84
CA GLY A 89 -21.68 14.13 -4.76
C GLY A 89 -21.05 13.64 -3.45
N MET A 90 -19.71 13.59 -3.34
CA MET A 90 -19.02 13.25 -2.09
C MET A 90 -18.94 14.42 -1.09
N GLY A 91 -19.49 15.58 -1.43
CA GLY A 91 -19.56 16.76 -0.57
C GLY A 91 -19.99 16.49 0.88
N PRO A 92 -21.01 15.63 1.14
CA PRO A 92 -21.41 15.30 2.50
C PRO A 92 -20.32 14.63 3.35
N VAL A 93 -19.49 13.75 2.77
CA VAL A 93 -18.36 13.14 3.50
C VAL A 93 -17.30 14.19 3.79
N LEU A 94 -17.08 15.12 2.86
CA LEU A 94 -16.13 16.22 2.97
C LEU A 94 -16.63 17.39 3.85
N THR A 95 -17.57 17.11 4.76
CA THR A 95 -17.92 18.01 5.85
C THR A 95 -17.11 17.64 7.10
N GLN A 96 -17.02 18.55 8.07
CA GLN A 96 -16.40 18.24 9.35
C GLN A 96 -17.05 17.02 10.02
N THR A 97 -18.39 16.98 10.04
CA THR A 97 -19.15 15.88 10.62
C THR A 97 -18.92 14.56 9.87
N GLY A 98 -18.99 14.58 8.53
CA GLY A 98 -18.80 13.39 7.71
C GLY A 98 -17.41 12.75 7.89
N LEU A 99 -16.36 13.57 7.91
CA LEU A 99 -15.00 13.09 8.19
C LEU A 99 -14.83 12.62 9.64
N GLN A 100 -15.43 13.29 10.62
CA GLN A 100 -15.40 12.82 12.01
C GLN A 100 -16.04 11.44 12.14
N THR A 101 -17.22 11.22 11.56
CA THR A 101 -17.86 9.90 11.54
C THR A 101 -16.95 8.84 10.90
N LEU A 102 -16.31 9.18 9.77
CA LEU A 102 -15.36 8.27 9.11
C LEU A 102 -14.17 7.92 10.00
N LEU A 103 -13.54 8.93 10.64
CA LEU A 103 -12.35 8.73 11.46
C LEU A 103 -12.66 8.00 12.77
N SER A 104 -13.79 8.29 13.41
CA SER A 104 -14.26 7.52 14.56
C SER A 104 -14.45 6.05 14.20
N CYS A 105 -15.00 5.75 13.01
CA CYS A 105 -15.14 4.37 12.58
C CYS A 105 -13.79 3.68 12.28
N VAL A 106 -12.81 4.42 11.77
CA VAL A 106 -11.42 3.92 11.59
C VAL A 106 -10.79 3.59 12.95
N GLU A 107 -10.95 4.47 13.94
CA GLU A 107 -10.33 4.33 15.26
C GLU A 107 -11.00 3.28 16.14
N GLU A 108 -12.34 3.24 16.16
CA GLU A 108 -13.12 2.39 17.08
C GLU A 108 -13.38 0.99 16.53
N HIS A 109 -13.57 0.87 15.21
CA HIS A 109 -14.02 -0.38 14.58
C HIS A 109 -12.96 -1.04 13.70
N HIS A 110 -11.83 -0.37 13.43
CA HIS A 110 -10.81 -0.84 12.48
C HIS A 110 -11.43 -1.25 11.12
N GLU A 111 -12.40 -0.46 10.64
CA GLU A 111 -13.16 -0.80 9.46
C GLU A 111 -12.38 -0.44 8.17
N ALA A 112 -11.95 -1.47 7.45
CA ALA A 112 -11.13 -1.33 6.24
C ALA A 112 -11.83 -0.52 5.15
N GLU A 113 -13.16 -0.60 5.07
CA GLU A 113 -13.92 0.15 4.07
C GLU A 113 -13.83 1.67 4.29
N CYS A 114 -13.72 2.14 5.54
CA CYS A 114 -13.52 3.55 5.86
C CYS A 114 -12.18 4.08 5.34
N LEU A 115 -11.10 3.31 5.52
CA LEU A 115 -9.79 3.65 4.97
C LEU A 115 -9.82 3.72 3.44
N LYS A 116 -10.55 2.82 2.78
CA LYS A 116 -10.70 2.84 1.33
C LYS A 116 -11.47 4.08 0.86
N VAL A 117 -12.51 4.52 1.60
CA VAL A 117 -13.19 5.80 1.33
C VAL A 117 -12.19 6.96 1.45
N LEU A 118 -11.42 7.01 2.53
CA LEU A 118 -10.43 8.07 2.76
C LEU A 118 -9.36 8.11 1.66
N ILE A 119 -8.84 6.95 1.25
CA ILE A 119 -7.90 6.83 0.13
C ILE A 119 -8.52 7.36 -1.17
N ASN A 120 -9.74 6.96 -1.49
CA ASN A 120 -10.42 7.41 -2.69
C ASN A 120 -10.63 8.93 -2.69
N LEU A 121 -11.01 9.50 -1.55
CA LEU A 121 -11.16 10.95 -1.41
C LEU A 121 -9.83 11.67 -1.56
N ALA A 122 -8.75 11.14 -0.99
CA ALA A 122 -7.41 11.71 -1.10
C ALA A 122 -6.92 11.74 -2.56
N ILE A 123 -7.22 10.70 -3.33
CA ILE A 123 -6.87 10.61 -4.75
C ILE A 123 -7.76 11.52 -5.60
N THR A 124 -9.07 11.49 -5.39
CA THR A 124 -10.04 12.12 -6.31
C THR A 124 -10.34 13.58 -5.97
N SER A 125 -10.16 13.99 -4.71
CA SER A 125 -10.56 15.30 -4.18
C SER A 125 -9.50 15.92 -3.24
N PRO A 126 -8.20 15.95 -3.60
CA PRO A 126 -7.13 16.38 -2.69
C PRO A 126 -7.32 17.80 -2.17
N GLY A 127 -7.78 18.74 -3.02
CA GLY A 127 -7.98 20.14 -2.64
C GLY A 127 -9.11 20.36 -1.64
N LEU A 128 -10.11 19.46 -1.58
CA LEU A 128 -11.22 19.55 -0.63
C LEU A 128 -10.86 18.92 0.73
N LEU A 129 -9.99 17.92 0.74
CA LEU A 129 -9.49 17.30 1.97
C LEU A 129 -8.49 18.18 2.71
N GLN A 130 -7.66 18.93 1.99
CA GLN A 130 -6.59 19.77 2.55
C GLN A 130 -7.00 20.61 3.79
N PRO A 131 -8.06 21.44 3.74
CA PRO A 131 -8.46 22.25 4.91
C PRO A 131 -8.94 21.40 6.09
N LEU A 132 -9.55 20.25 5.82
CA LEU A 132 -10.14 19.39 6.83
C LEU A 132 -9.11 18.49 7.51
N VAL A 133 -8.11 18.03 6.75
CA VAL A 133 -7.02 17.19 7.25
C VAL A 133 -6.23 17.91 8.35
N ALA A 134 -5.96 19.21 8.16
CA ALA A 134 -5.30 20.04 9.17
C ALA A 134 -6.18 20.29 10.41
N HIS A 135 -7.49 20.54 10.21
CA HIS A 135 -8.40 20.84 11.32
C HIS A 135 -8.74 19.62 12.17
N LEU A 136 -8.85 18.44 11.55
CA LEU A 136 -9.29 17.21 12.22
C LEU A 136 -8.15 16.35 12.74
N LYS A 137 -6.89 16.79 12.59
CA LYS A 137 -5.71 16.02 13.01
C LYS A 137 -5.77 14.58 12.47
N VAL A 138 -6.18 14.42 11.22
CA VAL A 138 -6.39 13.10 10.58
C VAL A 138 -5.16 12.21 10.74
N LEU A 139 -3.98 12.80 10.57
CA LEU A 139 -2.72 12.11 10.73
C LEU A 139 -2.48 11.63 12.17
N GLU A 140 -2.89 12.38 13.20
CA GLU A 140 -2.82 11.93 14.61
C GLU A 140 -3.70 10.71 14.88
N VAL A 141 -4.90 10.67 14.31
CA VAL A 141 -5.79 9.53 14.44
C VAL A 141 -5.14 8.31 13.79
N LEU A 142 -4.70 8.43 12.52
CA LEU A 142 -4.14 7.30 11.78
C LEU A 142 -2.83 6.78 12.39
N GLU A 143 -1.96 7.65 12.90
CA GLU A 143 -0.75 7.22 13.60
C GLU A 143 -1.05 6.49 14.91
N ARG A 144 -2.02 6.98 15.70
CA ARG A 144 -2.43 6.31 16.94
C ARG A 144 -3.02 4.94 16.63
N THR A 145 -3.85 4.85 15.59
CA THR A 145 -4.37 3.57 15.12
C THR A 145 -3.25 2.65 14.65
N ALA A 146 -2.22 3.18 13.96
CA ALA A 146 -1.08 2.38 13.52
C ALA A 146 -0.29 1.83 14.70
N ALA A 147 -0.02 2.65 15.72
CA ALA A 147 0.65 2.21 16.93
C ALA A 147 -0.13 1.10 17.66
N ASN A 148 -1.45 1.20 17.70
CA ASN A 148 -2.32 0.18 18.31
C ASN A 148 -2.31 -1.14 17.53
N VAL A 149 -2.28 -1.07 16.20
CA VAL A 149 -2.33 -2.25 15.32
C VAL A 149 -0.98 -2.95 15.23
N SER A 150 0.14 -2.24 15.36
CA SER A 150 1.49 -2.81 15.38
C SER A 150 1.83 -3.52 16.71
N ALA A 151 0.97 -3.43 17.73
CA ALA A 151 1.20 -4.11 19.01
C ALA A 151 1.06 -5.64 18.85
N PRO A 152 1.99 -6.45 19.41
CA PRO A 152 2.04 -7.91 19.22
C PRO A 152 0.84 -8.69 19.79
N SER A 153 -0.12 -8.01 20.44
CA SER A 153 -1.37 -8.58 20.97
C SER A 153 -2.59 -8.39 20.05
N GLY A 154 -2.41 -7.93 18.82
CA GLY A 154 -3.51 -7.65 17.88
C GLY A 154 -4.30 -8.89 17.43
N SER A 155 -5.58 -8.70 17.12
CA SER A 155 -6.45 -9.71 16.50
C SER A 155 -6.09 -9.94 15.02
N GLU A 156 -6.49 -11.07 14.41
CA GLU A 156 -6.28 -11.33 12.98
C GLU A 156 -6.84 -10.22 12.06
N SER A 157 -7.93 -9.57 12.49
CA SER A 157 -8.52 -8.43 11.79
C SER A 157 -7.57 -7.22 11.74
N ALA A 158 -6.77 -7.00 12.79
CA ALA A 158 -5.79 -5.92 12.84
C ALA A 158 -4.66 -6.14 11.82
N ALA A 159 -4.23 -7.39 11.61
CA ALA A 159 -3.18 -7.72 10.64
C ALA A 159 -3.58 -7.43 9.18
N ALA A 160 -4.85 -7.63 8.82
CA ALA A 160 -5.36 -7.29 7.48
C ALA A 160 -5.58 -5.78 7.31
N PHE A 161 -5.84 -5.06 8.40
CA PHE A 161 -6.08 -3.62 8.41
C PHE A 161 -4.79 -2.80 8.34
N ALA A 162 -3.71 -3.27 8.97
CA ALA A 162 -2.44 -2.53 9.10
C ALA A 162 -1.83 -2.07 7.76
N PRO A 163 -1.69 -2.93 6.72
CA PRO A 163 -1.15 -2.50 5.43
C PRO A 163 -2.00 -1.44 4.75
N LEU A 164 -3.34 -1.56 4.88
CA LEU A 164 -4.27 -0.60 4.31
C LEU A 164 -4.20 0.75 5.03
N LEU A 165 -4.00 0.75 6.35
CA LEU A 165 -3.78 1.95 7.13
C LEU A 165 -2.50 2.68 6.68
N MET A 166 -1.40 1.95 6.50
CA MET A 166 -0.15 2.54 5.98
C MET A 166 -0.34 3.10 4.58
N LYS A 167 -1.08 2.40 3.72
CA LYS A 167 -1.44 2.89 2.38
C LYS A 167 -2.26 4.19 2.46
N ALA A 168 -3.20 4.30 3.40
CA ALA A 168 -3.97 5.52 3.60
C ALA A 168 -3.08 6.69 4.03
N ILE A 169 -2.16 6.46 4.97
CA ILE A 169 -1.17 7.45 5.40
C ILE A 169 -0.30 7.89 4.22
N PHE A 170 0.25 6.93 3.46
CA PHE A 170 1.07 7.20 2.29
C PHE A 170 0.34 8.07 1.26
N VAL A 171 -0.90 7.72 0.92
CA VAL A 171 -1.70 8.47 -0.07
C VAL A 171 -2.01 9.88 0.45
N LEU A 172 -2.34 10.04 1.73
CA LEU A 172 -2.60 11.35 2.31
C LEU A 172 -1.36 12.25 2.28
N LEU A 173 -0.20 11.71 2.64
CA LEU A 173 1.06 12.45 2.58
C LEU A 173 1.39 12.85 1.14
N ALA A 174 1.35 11.89 0.21
CA ALA A 174 1.59 12.15 -1.21
C ALA A 174 0.64 13.21 -1.79
N SER A 175 -0.61 13.24 -1.31
CA SER A 175 -1.63 14.19 -1.78
C SER A 175 -1.55 15.55 -1.08
N TYR A 176 -0.88 15.64 0.07
CA TYR A 176 -0.84 16.85 0.88
C TYR A 176 0.55 17.12 1.49
N PRO A 177 1.48 17.71 0.72
CA PRO A 177 2.88 17.92 1.12
C PRO A 177 3.12 18.66 2.45
N PRO A 178 2.27 19.62 2.90
CA PRO A 178 2.44 20.24 4.22
C PRO A 178 2.47 19.26 5.40
N LEU A 179 1.82 18.09 5.30
CA LEU A 179 1.91 17.06 6.34
C LEU A 179 3.32 16.46 6.47
N HIS A 180 4.14 16.50 5.41
CA HIS A 180 5.52 16.01 5.48
C HIS A 180 6.29 16.81 6.54
N HIS A 181 6.08 18.13 6.57
CA HIS A 181 6.72 19.00 7.55
C HIS A 181 6.22 18.70 8.97
N GLU A 182 4.93 18.44 9.14
CA GLU A 182 4.35 18.10 10.44
C GLU A 182 4.94 16.79 10.99
N LEU A 183 5.02 15.74 10.17
CA LEU A 183 5.65 14.46 10.57
C LEU A 183 7.11 14.61 10.98
N MET A 184 7.88 15.35 10.18
CA MET A 184 9.31 15.55 10.42
C MET A 184 9.57 16.42 11.65
N SER A 185 8.89 17.57 11.75
CA SER A 185 9.12 18.54 12.83
C SER A 185 8.72 18.00 14.21
N LEU A 186 7.79 17.04 14.26
CA LEU A 186 7.32 16.44 15.51
C LEU A 186 8.02 15.12 15.85
N ASN A 187 9.00 14.68 15.05
CA ASN A 187 9.70 13.39 15.21
C ASN A 187 8.74 12.19 15.32
N ARG A 188 7.68 12.18 14.50
CA ARG A 188 6.59 11.17 14.54
C ARG A 188 6.83 9.98 13.63
N LEU A 189 8.07 9.76 13.21
CA LEU A 189 8.43 8.68 12.30
C LEU A 189 8.56 7.32 13.00
N GLN A 190 8.75 7.32 14.32
CA GLN A 190 9.08 6.11 15.07
C GLN A 190 8.13 4.92 14.82
N PRO A 191 6.79 5.08 14.77
CA PRO A 191 5.89 3.95 14.52
C PRO A 191 6.15 3.26 13.17
N PHE A 192 6.53 4.01 12.15
CA PHE A 192 6.86 3.47 10.83
C PHE A 192 8.21 2.76 10.85
N VAL A 193 9.18 3.30 11.59
CA VAL A 193 10.49 2.68 11.81
C VAL A 193 10.35 1.33 12.53
N ASP A 194 9.59 1.32 13.62
CA ASP A 194 9.32 0.12 14.39
C ASP A 194 8.62 -0.93 13.53
N THR A 195 7.68 -0.48 12.68
CA THR A 195 6.98 -1.34 11.74
C THR A 195 7.95 -2.01 10.75
N VAL A 196 8.83 -1.24 10.11
CA VAL A 196 9.81 -1.77 9.16
C VAL A 196 10.77 -2.72 9.85
N THR A 197 11.37 -2.32 10.97
CA THR A 197 12.37 -3.14 11.68
C THR A 197 11.80 -4.44 12.21
N THR A 198 10.54 -4.45 12.66
CA THR A 198 9.89 -5.62 13.27
C THR A 198 9.27 -6.57 12.24
N HIS A 199 8.70 -6.03 11.14
CA HIS A 199 7.84 -6.81 10.25
C HIS A 199 8.44 -7.15 8.88
N THR A 200 9.66 -6.69 8.57
CA THR A 200 10.34 -6.94 7.28
C THR A 200 10.47 -8.45 6.93
N THR A 201 10.48 -9.34 7.92
CA THR A 201 10.54 -10.80 7.71
C THR A 201 9.18 -11.50 7.80
N THR A 202 8.29 -11.04 8.68
CA THR A 202 7.03 -11.72 9.02
C THR A 202 5.83 -11.21 8.24
N GLN A 203 5.80 -9.92 7.89
CA GLN A 203 4.71 -9.27 7.15
C GLN A 203 5.30 -8.29 6.12
N PRO A 204 5.85 -8.80 5.01
CA PRO A 204 6.62 -7.98 4.07
C PRO A 204 5.79 -6.90 3.38
N ASP A 205 4.49 -7.12 3.14
CA ASP A 205 3.60 -6.12 2.55
C ASP A 205 3.35 -4.95 3.50
N PHE A 206 3.22 -5.23 4.81
CA PHE A 206 3.06 -4.19 5.83
C PHE A 206 4.32 -3.33 5.94
N ALA A 207 5.49 -3.98 6.00
CA ALA A 207 6.78 -3.29 5.99
C ALA A 207 6.98 -2.48 4.69
N ALA A 208 6.51 -2.96 3.54
CA ALA A 208 6.63 -2.26 2.27
C ALA A 208 5.80 -0.96 2.26
N GLU A 209 4.57 -1.01 2.77
CA GLU A 209 3.74 0.21 2.87
C GLU A 209 4.33 1.21 3.89
N ALA A 210 4.88 0.74 5.02
CA ALA A 210 5.59 1.61 5.95
C ALA A 210 6.85 2.27 5.32
N LEU A 211 7.59 1.54 4.49
CA LEU A 211 8.71 2.10 3.73
C LEU A 211 8.27 3.16 2.72
N LYS A 212 7.11 3.00 2.07
CA LYS A 212 6.57 4.03 1.17
C LYS A 212 6.23 5.32 1.92
N VAL A 213 5.68 5.21 3.13
CA VAL A 213 5.47 6.37 4.02
C VAL A 213 6.80 7.07 4.31
N LEU A 214 7.80 6.32 4.78
CA LEU A 214 9.13 6.86 5.07
C LEU A 214 9.78 7.50 3.83
N PHE A 215 9.66 6.86 2.67
CA PHE A 215 10.13 7.38 1.39
C PHE A 215 9.50 8.74 1.09
N VAL A 216 8.17 8.85 1.15
CA VAL A 216 7.49 10.08 0.77
C VAL A 216 7.89 11.25 1.66
N VAL A 217 8.07 10.99 2.97
CA VAL A 217 8.51 11.99 3.94
C VAL A 217 9.97 12.39 3.72
N CYS A 218 10.84 11.42 3.46
CA CYS A 218 12.27 11.69 3.23
C CYS A 218 12.53 12.30 1.84
N SER A 219 11.64 12.06 0.87
CA SER A 219 11.80 12.53 -0.50
C SER A 219 11.74 14.06 -0.58
N GLY A 220 12.89 14.68 -0.83
CA GLY A 220 12.99 16.12 -1.11
C GLY A 220 13.03 17.05 0.10
N TRP A 221 12.61 16.62 1.30
CA TRP A 221 12.60 17.50 2.49
C TRP A 221 14.00 17.98 2.90
N TRP A 222 14.98 17.07 2.89
CA TRP A 222 16.37 17.41 3.24
C TRP A 222 17.05 18.37 2.25
N LYS A 223 16.44 18.62 1.08
CA LYS A 223 16.95 19.60 0.12
C LYS A 223 16.54 21.03 0.48
N THR A 224 15.51 21.19 1.30
CA THR A 224 14.94 22.51 1.64
C THR A 224 15.16 22.91 3.10
N ALA A 225 15.53 21.96 3.97
CA ALA A 225 15.85 22.22 5.37
C ALA A 225 17.05 21.38 5.85
N PRO A 226 17.89 21.91 6.76
CA PRO A 226 18.93 21.12 7.40
C PRO A 226 18.29 20.00 8.23
N LEU A 227 18.88 18.80 8.14
CA LEU A 227 18.45 17.65 8.92
C LEU A 227 18.86 17.82 10.38
N ASP A 228 17.91 17.60 11.29
CA ASP A 228 18.17 17.57 12.73
C ASP A 228 18.94 16.28 13.11
N PRO A 229 20.00 16.31 13.95
CA PRO A 229 20.78 15.11 14.30
C PRO A 229 19.98 13.90 14.81
N PRO A 230 18.91 14.04 15.61
CA PRO A 230 18.04 12.91 15.99
C PRO A 230 17.39 12.24 14.78
N LEU A 231 16.94 13.01 13.80
CA LEU A 231 16.34 12.48 12.58
C LEU A 231 17.38 11.75 11.72
N ILE A 232 18.61 12.28 11.62
CA ILE A 232 19.73 11.59 10.97
C ILE A 232 19.95 10.23 11.63
N ALA A 233 20.06 10.18 12.96
CA ALA A 233 20.27 8.94 13.70
C ALA A 233 19.13 7.91 13.46
N THR A 234 17.88 8.36 13.47
CA THR A 234 16.72 7.52 13.17
C THR A 234 16.77 6.94 11.75
N ILE A 235 17.02 7.79 10.74
CA ILE A 235 17.11 7.34 9.34
C ILE A 235 18.30 6.39 9.15
N SER A 236 19.44 6.68 9.77
CA SER A 236 20.62 5.80 9.76
C SER A 236 20.32 4.43 10.37
N ALA A 237 19.61 4.37 11.50
CA ALA A 237 19.21 3.10 12.10
C ALA A 237 18.31 2.27 11.17
N ILE A 238 17.36 2.91 10.47
CA ILE A 238 16.52 2.24 9.47
C ILE A 238 17.39 1.66 8.35
N THR A 239 18.24 2.47 7.72
CA THR A 239 19.08 2.02 6.60
C THR A 239 20.03 0.88 7.01
N ALA A 240 20.63 0.95 8.20
CA ALA A 240 21.45 -0.12 8.75
C ALA A 240 20.65 -1.41 8.98
N SER A 241 19.39 -1.31 9.44
CA SER A 241 18.52 -2.48 9.63
C SER A 241 18.07 -3.13 8.31
N LEU A 242 17.90 -2.33 7.25
CA LEU A 242 17.49 -2.81 5.93
C LEU A 242 18.63 -3.49 5.16
N ALA A 243 19.88 -3.08 5.37
CA ALA A 243 21.02 -3.55 4.57
C ALA A 243 21.22 -5.08 4.59
N PRO A 244 21.21 -5.78 5.76
CA PRO A 244 21.31 -7.24 5.81
C PRO A 244 20.14 -7.93 5.10
N TRP A 245 18.93 -7.39 5.25
CA TRP A 245 17.74 -7.95 4.60
C TRP A 245 17.77 -7.76 3.09
N LEU A 246 18.15 -6.58 2.60
CA LEU A 246 18.26 -6.26 1.17
C LEU A 246 19.23 -7.18 0.46
N TRP A 247 20.41 -7.38 1.06
CA TRP A 247 21.42 -8.31 0.54
C TRP A 247 20.85 -9.72 0.38
N HIS A 248 20.07 -10.18 1.35
CA HIS A 248 19.43 -11.48 1.28
C HIS A 248 18.28 -11.49 0.26
N ALA A 249 17.41 -10.48 0.25
CA ALA A 249 16.23 -10.39 -0.62
C ALA A 249 16.61 -10.38 -2.11
N ILE A 250 17.65 -9.63 -2.49
CA ILE A 250 18.20 -9.60 -3.86
C ILE A 250 18.64 -11.00 -4.31
N ARG A 251 19.13 -11.83 -3.39
CA ARG A 251 19.67 -13.17 -3.71
C ARG A 251 18.65 -14.30 -3.67
N SER A 252 17.53 -14.15 -2.95
CA SER A 252 16.76 -15.32 -2.48
C SER A 252 15.38 -15.54 -3.10
N SER A 253 14.65 -14.54 -3.59
CA SER A 253 13.40 -14.78 -4.36
C SER A 253 12.73 -13.50 -4.89
N PRO A 254 12.07 -13.55 -6.07
CA PRO A 254 11.20 -12.47 -6.56
C PRO A 254 9.88 -12.28 -5.78
N LEU A 255 9.53 -13.16 -4.81
CA LEU A 255 8.33 -13.01 -3.96
C LEU A 255 8.34 -11.76 -3.06
N ARG A 256 9.46 -11.05 -2.98
CA ARG A 256 9.62 -9.82 -2.17
C ARG A 256 9.75 -8.55 -3.03
N ALA A 257 9.37 -8.60 -4.31
CA ALA A 257 9.53 -7.47 -5.24
C ALA A 257 8.95 -6.14 -4.73
N PRO A 258 7.75 -6.07 -4.11
CA PRO A 258 7.20 -4.81 -3.60
C PRO A 258 8.04 -4.22 -2.46
N LEU A 259 8.46 -5.07 -1.51
CA LEU A 259 9.28 -4.66 -0.37
C LEU A 259 10.70 -4.28 -0.80
N LEU A 260 11.29 -5.05 -1.72
CA LEU A 260 12.58 -4.74 -2.31
C LEU A 260 12.51 -3.38 -3.03
N ARG A 261 11.51 -3.16 -3.88
CA ARG A 261 11.30 -1.89 -4.56
C ARG A 261 11.17 -0.73 -3.57
N ALA A 262 10.29 -0.85 -2.59
CA ALA A 262 10.07 0.19 -1.58
C ALA A 262 11.35 0.50 -0.78
N ALA A 263 12.14 -0.53 -0.43
CA ALA A 263 13.41 -0.35 0.26
C ALA A 263 14.46 0.34 -0.61
N LEU A 264 14.57 0.00 -1.90
CA LEU A 264 15.48 0.66 -2.83
C LEU A 264 15.06 2.11 -3.08
N GLU A 265 13.77 2.37 -3.30
CA GLU A 265 13.22 3.72 -3.45
C GLU A 265 13.50 4.57 -2.21
N PHE A 266 13.27 4.02 -1.01
CA PHE A 266 13.62 4.67 0.26
C PHE A 266 15.10 5.02 0.32
N LEU A 267 16.01 4.06 0.09
CA LEU A 267 17.46 4.32 0.15
C LEU A 267 17.93 5.38 -0.84
N VAL A 268 17.32 5.48 -2.03
CA VAL A 268 17.62 6.55 -2.99
C VAL A 268 17.15 7.93 -2.48
N ALA A 269 16.08 7.97 -1.68
CA ALA A 269 15.57 9.21 -1.09
C ALA A 269 16.32 9.65 0.17
N VAL A 270 17.07 8.75 0.81
CA VAL A 270 17.80 9.01 2.06
C VAL A 270 18.95 10.01 1.82
N PRO A 271 19.09 11.03 2.68
CA PRO A 271 20.21 11.97 2.61
C PRO A 271 21.57 11.25 2.75
N PRO A 272 22.63 11.68 2.03
CA PRO A 272 23.95 11.04 2.11
C PRO A 272 24.53 10.86 3.52
N PRO A 273 24.41 11.83 4.45
CA PRO A 273 24.90 11.66 5.83
C PRO A 273 24.21 10.56 6.62
N CYS A 274 23.02 10.11 6.18
CA CYS A 274 22.26 9.08 6.88
C CYS A 274 22.58 7.68 6.37
N LEU A 275 23.25 7.55 5.22
CA LEU A 275 23.62 6.25 4.67
C LEU A 275 24.78 5.64 5.48
N PRO A 276 24.78 4.32 5.73
CA PRO A 276 25.89 3.68 6.41
C PRO A 276 27.17 3.87 5.59
N ALA A 277 28.27 4.21 6.25
CA ALA A 277 29.58 4.21 5.62
C ALA A 277 29.87 2.78 5.16
N VAL A 278 30.19 2.60 3.88
CA VAL A 278 30.69 1.32 3.39
C VAL A 278 32.14 1.21 3.85
N GLU A 279 32.35 0.59 5.00
CA GLU A 279 33.68 0.15 5.42
C GLU A 279 34.17 -0.93 4.44
N ASP A 280 35.44 -0.83 4.05
CA ASP A 280 36.12 -1.67 3.04
C ASP A 280 36.42 -3.10 3.57
N ASP A 281 35.49 -3.70 4.31
CA ASP A 281 35.69 -5.04 4.84
C ASP A 281 35.44 -6.10 3.77
N ASP A 282 36.52 -6.80 3.42
CA ASP A 282 36.56 -8.01 2.60
C ASP A 282 35.71 -9.12 3.24
N VAL A 283 34.42 -9.22 2.87
CA VAL A 283 33.55 -10.30 3.37
C VAL A 283 33.31 -11.39 2.32
N ASP A 284 33.90 -12.53 2.66
CA ASP A 284 33.76 -13.88 2.13
C ASP A 284 32.30 -14.24 1.76
N ARG A 285 32.08 -14.51 0.47
CA ARG A 285 30.76 -14.63 -0.16
C ARG A 285 30.31 -16.09 -0.18
N GLY A 286 29.40 -16.51 0.71
CA GLY A 286 28.77 -17.83 0.49
C GLY A 286 27.79 -18.39 1.51
N VAL A 287 27.60 -17.74 2.66
CA VAL A 287 26.71 -18.25 3.71
C VAL A 287 25.84 -17.10 4.20
N ASP A 288 24.54 -17.34 4.33
CA ASP A 288 23.60 -16.41 4.95
C ASP A 288 23.98 -16.24 6.44
N PRO A 289 24.33 -15.04 6.91
CA PRO A 289 24.70 -14.81 8.30
C PRO A 289 23.51 -14.93 9.27
N ILE A 290 22.27 -14.92 8.78
CA ILE A 290 21.04 -15.02 9.59
C ILE A 290 20.53 -16.46 9.64
N SER A 291 20.54 -17.20 8.52
CA SER A 291 20.00 -18.58 8.47
C SER A 291 21.05 -19.69 8.45
N GLY A 292 22.33 -19.38 8.18
CA GLY A 292 23.40 -20.37 8.01
C GLY A 292 23.22 -21.31 6.81
N ARG A 293 22.23 -21.08 5.95
CA ARG A 293 21.88 -21.97 4.81
C ARG A 293 22.17 -21.32 3.46
N ARG A 294 22.51 -22.14 2.46
CA ARG A 294 22.54 -21.72 1.05
C ARG A 294 21.12 -21.76 0.48
N ALA A 295 20.68 -20.66 -0.13
CA ALA A 295 19.31 -20.50 -0.61
C ALA A 295 18.96 -21.51 -1.72
N THR A 296 17.86 -22.23 -1.54
CA THR A 296 17.22 -23.10 -2.54
C THR A 296 16.16 -22.32 -3.31
N ARG A 297 16.25 -22.30 -4.65
CA ARG A 297 15.31 -21.62 -5.57
C ARG A 297 13.97 -22.34 -5.64
N GLU A 298 12.87 -21.64 -5.38
CA GLU A 298 11.52 -22.05 -5.82
C GLU A 298 11.04 -21.11 -6.96
N PRO A 299 10.39 -21.64 -8.01
CA PRO A 299 9.89 -20.83 -9.12
C PRO A 299 8.55 -20.15 -8.79
N VAL A 300 8.41 -18.89 -9.22
CA VAL A 300 7.20 -18.07 -9.07
C VAL A 300 6.33 -18.13 -10.33
N GLN A 301 5.01 -18.14 -10.16
CA GLN A 301 4.04 -17.87 -11.22
C GLN A 301 3.89 -16.35 -11.42
N TRP A 302 4.34 -15.86 -12.57
CA TRP A 302 4.19 -14.46 -12.99
C TRP A 302 2.89 -14.30 -13.80
N SER A 303 2.27 -13.11 -13.72
CA SER A 303 1.07 -12.74 -14.50
C SER A 303 1.37 -12.58 -16.00
N SER A 304 2.58 -12.16 -16.38
CA SER A 304 3.08 -12.14 -17.75
C SER A 304 4.62 -11.97 -17.81
N GLU A 305 5.25 -12.34 -18.93
CA GLU A 305 6.69 -12.24 -19.15
C GLU A 305 7.18 -10.79 -19.37
N GLU A 306 6.33 -9.95 -19.97
CA GLU A 306 6.61 -8.51 -20.20
C GLU A 306 6.67 -7.71 -18.89
N GLU A 307 5.76 -8.00 -17.95
CA GLU A 307 5.72 -7.35 -16.64
C GLU A 307 6.94 -7.71 -15.77
N LYS A 308 7.46 -8.94 -15.97
CA LYS A 308 8.70 -9.42 -15.35
C LYS A 308 9.92 -8.65 -15.87
N GLU A 309 10.04 -8.48 -17.18
CA GLU A 309 11.17 -7.79 -17.81
C GLU A 309 11.19 -6.29 -17.44
N ARG A 310 10.04 -5.62 -17.45
CA ARG A 310 9.91 -4.23 -17.02
C ARG A 310 10.31 -4.04 -15.55
N THR A 311 9.80 -4.90 -14.66
CA THR A 311 10.12 -4.85 -13.23
C THR A 311 11.61 -5.13 -12.99
N ALA A 312 12.21 -6.08 -13.71
CA ALA A 312 13.64 -6.36 -13.61
C ALA A 312 14.49 -5.16 -14.04
N HIS A 313 14.13 -4.50 -15.15
CA HIS A 313 14.86 -3.32 -15.64
C HIS A 313 14.75 -2.12 -14.67
N GLU A 314 13.58 -1.89 -14.07
CA GLU A 314 13.42 -0.85 -13.04
C GLU A 314 14.27 -1.15 -11.80
N LEU A 315 14.27 -2.39 -11.32
CA LEU A 315 15.08 -2.81 -10.17
C LEU A 315 16.58 -2.69 -10.46
N LEU A 316 17.03 -3.09 -11.65
CA LEU A 316 18.43 -2.94 -12.07
C LEU A 316 18.86 -1.46 -12.09
N SER A 317 18.00 -0.56 -12.57
CA SER A 317 18.30 0.88 -12.56
C SER A 317 18.43 1.43 -11.13
N LEU A 318 17.58 0.98 -10.20
CA LEU A 318 17.66 1.37 -8.80
C LEU A 318 18.92 0.80 -8.12
N ILE A 319 19.27 -0.45 -8.39
CA ILE A 319 20.50 -1.09 -7.89
C ILE A 319 21.74 -0.35 -8.41
N ASP A 320 21.79 0.00 -9.69
CA ASP A 320 22.90 0.76 -10.29
C ASP A 320 23.04 2.16 -9.64
N ARG A 321 21.93 2.86 -9.39
CA ARG A 321 21.94 4.13 -8.66
C ARG A 321 22.48 3.98 -7.24
N LEU A 322 22.07 2.95 -6.51
CA LEU A 322 22.55 2.69 -5.16
C LEU A 322 24.02 2.29 -5.13
N ASN A 323 24.49 1.58 -6.16
CA ASN A 323 25.91 1.27 -6.35
C ASN A 323 26.72 2.55 -6.58
N LYS A 324 26.24 3.45 -7.45
CA LYS A 324 26.86 4.78 -7.68
C LYS A 324 26.86 5.68 -6.45
N LEU A 325 25.83 5.57 -5.60
CA LEU A 325 25.74 6.29 -4.33
C LEU A 325 26.58 5.65 -3.22
N GLY A 326 27.21 4.50 -3.47
CA GLY A 326 28.01 3.78 -2.49
C GLY A 326 27.18 3.17 -1.36
N VAL A 327 25.91 2.85 -1.58
CA VAL A 327 25.00 2.26 -0.57
C VAL A 327 25.09 0.74 -0.56
N ILE A 328 25.26 0.14 -1.73
CA ILE A 328 25.40 -1.31 -1.91
C ILE A 328 26.56 -1.59 -2.84
N ARG A 329 27.28 -2.69 -2.61
CA ARG A 329 28.27 -3.23 -3.55
C ARG A 329 27.71 -4.46 -4.24
N CYS A 330 27.05 -4.26 -5.37
CA CYS A 330 26.57 -5.34 -6.19
C CYS A 330 27.47 -5.44 -7.43
N ASN A 331 28.24 -6.53 -7.56
CA ASN A 331 28.84 -6.87 -8.84
C ASN A 331 27.70 -7.36 -9.74
N LEU A 332 27.02 -6.42 -10.39
CA LEU A 332 26.11 -6.77 -11.47
C LEU A 332 26.96 -7.40 -12.58
N PRO A 333 26.56 -8.56 -13.14
CA PRO A 333 27.22 -9.09 -14.34
C PRO A 333 27.18 -8.02 -15.42
N HIS A 334 28.30 -7.78 -16.09
CA HIS A 334 28.33 -6.85 -17.21
C HIS A 334 27.36 -7.37 -18.29
N PRO A 335 26.67 -6.53 -19.06
CA PRO A 335 25.87 -7.01 -20.19
C PRO A 335 26.69 -7.88 -21.16
N ASP A 336 28.01 -7.73 -21.19
CA ASP A 336 28.94 -8.56 -21.97
C ASP A 336 29.20 -9.96 -21.36
N ASP A 337 28.82 -10.19 -20.11
CA ASP A 337 28.94 -11.49 -19.41
C ASP A 337 27.68 -12.36 -19.60
N MET A 338 26.63 -11.85 -20.27
CA MET A 338 25.47 -12.66 -20.61
C MET A 338 25.80 -13.49 -21.86
N PRO A 339 25.73 -14.83 -21.80
CA PRO A 339 26.04 -15.65 -22.96
C PRO A 339 25.09 -15.28 -24.08
N ASP A 340 25.68 -14.91 -25.21
CA ASP A 340 25.01 -14.56 -26.44
C ASP A 340 24.00 -15.67 -26.76
N ALA A 341 22.70 -15.34 -26.75
CA ALA A 341 21.64 -16.26 -27.16
C ALA A 341 21.58 -16.32 -28.70
N GLY A 342 22.75 -16.43 -29.32
CA GLY A 342 22.97 -16.36 -30.75
C GLY A 342 23.42 -17.70 -31.31
N GLY A 343 22.51 -18.36 -32.02
CA GLY A 343 22.77 -19.19 -33.21
C GLY A 343 23.72 -20.38 -33.06
N ASP A 344 23.16 -21.56 -32.76
CA ASP A 344 23.77 -22.84 -33.16
C ASP A 344 22.97 -23.41 -34.34
N ASP A 345 23.17 -22.83 -35.52
CA ASP A 345 22.86 -23.46 -36.80
C ASP A 345 24.03 -24.39 -37.15
N GLY A 346 24.05 -25.57 -36.53
CA GLY A 346 25.03 -26.62 -36.79
C GLY A 346 24.58 -27.53 -37.93
N ASP A 347 24.83 -27.10 -39.17
CA ASP A 347 24.91 -27.98 -40.33
C ASP A 347 26.05 -28.99 -40.12
N GLY A 348 25.74 -30.28 -40.18
CA GLY A 348 26.70 -31.36 -39.95
C GLY A 348 26.45 -32.56 -40.86
N ASP A 349 26.82 -32.41 -42.13
CA ASP A 349 27.08 -33.50 -43.06
C ASP A 349 28.21 -34.40 -42.52
N GLY A 350 28.04 -35.72 -42.60
CA GLY A 350 29.03 -36.69 -42.15
C GLY A 350 28.75 -38.11 -42.65
N ASP A 351 29.13 -38.36 -43.92
CA ASP A 351 29.24 -39.66 -44.56
C ASP A 351 30.35 -40.57 -43.96
N GLY A 352 30.21 -41.89 -44.17
CA GLY A 352 31.31 -42.86 -44.24
C GLY A 352 31.41 -43.86 -43.09
N GLU A 353 30.96 -45.12 -43.28
CA GLU A 353 31.81 -46.32 -43.54
C GLU A 353 32.50 -46.87 -42.27
N GLU A 354 32.69 -48.15 -41.99
CA GLU A 354 32.38 -49.47 -42.55
C GLU A 354 32.75 -50.53 -41.48
N GLY A 355 32.30 -51.79 -41.65
CA GLY A 355 32.95 -53.00 -41.07
C GLY A 355 32.27 -53.54 -39.80
N GLY A 356 31.50 -54.63 -39.85
CA GLY A 356 31.95 -56.02 -40.01
C GLY A 356 31.52 -56.77 -38.73
N LEU A 357 30.86 -57.93 -38.75
CA LEU A 357 31.30 -59.23 -39.24
C LEU A 357 30.11 -60.22 -39.29
N SER A 358 30.23 -61.19 -40.22
CA SER A 358 29.54 -62.50 -40.21
C SER A 358 29.75 -63.23 -38.87
N SER A 359 29.01 -64.24 -38.40
CA SER A 359 28.51 -65.51 -38.95
C SER A 359 28.06 -66.27 -37.68
N SER A 360 27.01 -67.08 -37.59
CA SER A 360 26.70 -68.33 -38.31
C SER A 360 25.25 -68.73 -38.02
#